data_AF-A0A645H9I5-F1
#
_entry.id   AF-A0A645H9I5-F1
#
_cell.length_a   1.000
_cell.length_b   1.000
_cell.length_c   1.000
_cell.angle_alpha   90.00
_cell.angle_beta   90.00
_cell.angle_gamma   90.00
#
_symmetry.space_group_name_H-M   'P 1'
#
loop_
_entity.id
_entity.type
_entity.pdbx_description
1 polymer ?
#
loop_
_entity_poly.entity_id
_entity_poly.type
_entity_poly.pdbx_seq_one_letter_code
_entity_poly.pdbx_strand_id
1 'polypeptide(L)' 'MLDVSKYRAKRSSCSMADSLEHHGLFINQFVATGVLEFIWQLFRNGGLDYSELYFNLKTGRMMPVAITDTAN' A
#
# COMPACT_ATOMS: atom_id res chain seq x y z
N MET A 1 -10.91 33.52 -12.72
CA MET A 1 -11.12 32.05 -12.73
C MET A 1 -9.75 31.41 -12.74
N LEU A 2 -9.32 30.80 -11.63
CA LEU A 2 -8.04 30.10 -11.57
C LEU A 2 -8.21 28.75 -12.26
N ASP A 3 -7.42 28.50 -13.29
CA ASP A 3 -7.39 27.23 -14.00
C ASP A 3 -6.90 26.13 -13.05
N VAL A 4 -7.83 25.31 -12.56
CA VAL A 4 -7.58 24.18 -11.65
C VAL A 4 -6.63 23.15 -12.29
N SER A 5 -6.59 23.08 -13.63
CA SER A 5 -5.75 22.18 -14.40
C SER A 5 -4.25 22.43 -14.16
N LYS A 6 -3.85 23.70 -14.00
CA LYS A 6 -2.46 24.08 -13.70
C LYS A 6 -1.95 23.56 -12.35
N TYR A 7 -2.84 23.31 -11.39
CA TYR A 7 -2.50 22.71 -10.09
C TYR A 7 -2.57 21.17 -10.08
N ARG A 8 -3.26 20.56 -11.05
CA ARG A 8 -3.37 19.09 -11.17
C ARG A 8 -2.04 18.44 -11.54
N ALA A 9 -1.27 19.06 -12.44
CA ALA A 9 0.07 18.58 -12.79
C ALA A 9 1.11 18.70 -11.66
N LYS A 10 0.82 19.52 -10.63
CA LYS A 10 1.71 19.76 -9.48
C LYS A 10 1.17 19.23 -8.15
N ARG A 11 -0.05 18.70 -8.11
CA ARG A 11 -0.53 17.90 -7.00
C ARG A 11 0.04 16.50 -7.16
N SER A 12 1.19 16.27 -6.56
CA SER A 12 1.66 14.92 -6.27
C SER A 12 0.64 14.25 -5.33
N SER A 13 -0.07 13.27 -5.88
CA SER A 13 -0.91 12.26 -5.23
C SER A 13 -1.18 12.46 -3.75
N CYS A 14 -2.27 13.16 -3.42
CA CYS A 14 -2.69 13.34 -2.02
C CYS A 14 -3.56 12.18 -1.48
N SER A 15 -3.65 11.05 -2.19
CA SER A 15 -4.35 9.83 -1.75
C SER A 15 -3.76 8.59 -2.42
N MET A 16 -3.74 7.45 -1.70
CA MET A 16 -3.31 6.14 -2.22
C MET A 16 -4.01 5.76 -3.54
N ALA A 17 -5.25 6.21 -3.75
CA ALA A 17 -6.02 5.99 -4.98
C ALA A 17 -5.49 6.78 -6.20
N ASP A 18 -4.86 7.94 -5.98
CA ASP A 18 -4.43 8.88 -7.03
C ASP A 18 -3.00 8.56 -7.53
N SER A 19 -2.16 7.95 -6.66
CA SER A 19 -0.88 7.35 -7.07
C SER A 19 -1.09 6.15 -8.00
N LEU A 20 -2.24 5.50 -7.91
CA LEU A 20 -2.50 4.22 -8.53
C LEU A 20 -2.90 4.33 -10.02
N GLU A 21 -3.29 5.53 -10.45
CA GLU A 21 -3.70 5.87 -11.84
C GLU A 21 -2.49 6.02 -12.79
N HIS A 22 -1.27 6.20 -12.27
CA HIS A 22 -0.02 6.36 -13.05
C HIS A 22 0.97 5.19 -12.88
N HIS A 23 0.56 4.13 -12.18
CA HIS A 23 1.38 2.96 -11.92
C HIS A 23 1.08 1.84 -12.95
N GLY A 24 2.07 0.99 -13.25
CA GLY A 24 1.95 -0.10 -14.22
C GLY A 24 0.79 -1.06 -13.93
N LEU A 25 0.20 -1.62 -15.00
CA LEU A 25 -1.09 -2.32 -15.09
C LEU A 25 -1.46 -3.30 -13.94
N PHE A 26 -0.47 -3.83 -13.21
CA PHE A 26 -0.66 -4.87 -12.19
C PHE A 26 -0.38 -4.44 -10.75
N ILE A 27 0.03 -3.19 -10.51
CA ILE A 27 0.44 -2.75 -9.17
C ILE A 27 -0.75 -2.70 -8.20
N ASN A 28 -1.93 -2.26 -8.65
CA ASN A 28 -3.15 -2.22 -7.82
C ASN A 28 -3.53 -3.59 -7.32
N GLN A 29 -3.53 -4.55 -8.23
CA GLN A 29 -3.91 -5.91 -7.91
C GLN A 29 -2.91 -6.52 -6.94
N PHE A 30 -1.62 -6.27 -7.16
CA PHE A 30 -0.56 -6.75 -6.27
C PHE A 30 -0.70 -6.18 -4.85
N VAL A 31 -0.95 -4.88 -4.73
CA VAL A 31 -1.17 -4.21 -3.43
C VAL A 31 -2.46 -4.69 -2.78
N ALA A 32 -3.56 -4.78 -3.53
CA ALA A 32 -4.84 -5.26 -3.04
C ALA A 32 -4.75 -6.70 -2.51
N THR A 33 -4.03 -7.58 -3.20
CA THR A 33 -3.76 -8.94 -2.71
C THR A 33 -2.99 -8.93 -1.41
N GLY A 34 -1.94 -8.11 -1.27
CA GLY A 34 -1.20 -7.99 -0.01
C GLY A 34 -2.06 -7.49 1.16
N VAL A 35 -2.94 -6.51 0.91
CA VAL A 35 -3.88 -6.00 1.94
C VAL A 35 -4.94 -7.03 2.29
N LEU A 36 -5.45 -7.78 1.32
CA LEU A 36 -6.45 -8.80 1.56
C LEU A 36 -5.89 -9.93 2.45
N GLU A 37 -4.63 -10.34 2.23
CA GLU A 37 -3.94 -11.29 3.10
C GLU A 37 -3.81 -10.76 4.53
N PHE A 38 -3.52 -9.47 4.67
CA PHE A 38 -3.44 -8.81 5.98
C PHE A 38 -4.77 -8.88 6.74
N ILE A 39 -5.86 -8.51 6.07
CA ILE A 39 -7.22 -8.55 6.63
C ILE A 39 -7.61 -10.00 6.95
N TRP A 40 -7.26 -10.93 6.07
CA TRP A 40 -7.57 -12.35 6.24
C TRP A 40 -6.89 -12.95 7.48
N GLN A 41 -5.63 -12.61 7.73
CA GLN A 41 -4.93 -13.03 8.95
C GLN A 41 -5.59 -12.46 10.20
N LEU A 42 -6.03 -11.20 10.14
CA LEU A 42 -6.73 -10.56 11.26
C LEU A 42 -8.04 -11.28 11.61
N PHE A 43 -8.83 -11.67 10.60
CA PHE A 43 -10.05 -12.45 10.81
C PHE A 43 -9.80 -13.88 11.27
N ARG A 44 -8.79 -14.55 10.72
CA ARG A 44 -8.52 -15.97 11.01
C ARG A 44 -7.84 -16.16 12.37
N ASN A 45 -6.89 -15.31 12.70
CA ASN A 45 -6.01 -15.48 13.86
C ASN A 45 -6.40 -14.56 15.03
N GLY A 46 -7.30 -13.59 14.81
CA GLY A 46 -7.66 -12.59 15.82
C GLY A 46 -6.56 -11.56 16.11
N GLY A 47 -5.51 -11.53 15.28
CA GLY A 47 -4.33 -10.70 15.45
C GLY A 47 -3.42 -10.76 14.23
N LEU A 48 -2.33 -9.98 14.26
CA LEU A 48 -1.36 -9.86 13.18
C LEU A 48 0.04 -10.18 13.71
N ASP A 49 0.81 -10.97 12.96
CA ASP A 49 2.23 -11.24 13.23
C ASP A 49 3.17 -10.12 12.73
N TYR A 50 2.68 -9.31 11.79
CA TYR A 50 3.43 -8.21 11.17
C TYR A 50 2.57 -6.96 11.07
N SER A 51 3.17 -5.79 11.25
CA SER A 51 2.46 -4.50 11.22
C SER A 51 2.53 -3.84 9.85
N GLU A 52 3.52 -4.22 9.04
CA GLU A 52 3.83 -3.53 7.79
C GLU A 52 4.15 -4.53 6.67
N LEU A 53 3.77 -4.17 5.45
CA LEU A 53 4.06 -4.93 4.24
C LEU A 53 4.73 -4.03 3.22
N TYR A 54 6.01 -4.29 2.95
CA TYR A 54 6.80 -3.54 1.95
C TYR A 54 6.64 -4.17 0.58
N PHE A 55 6.33 -3.34 -0.42
CA PHE A 55 6.21 -3.75 -1.82
C PHE A 55 7.41 -3.26 -2.63
N ASN A 56 8.27 -4.18 -3.07
CA ASN A 56 9.35 -3.86 -3.99
C ASN A 56 8.83 -3.87 -5.42
N LEU A 57 8.54 -2.67 -5.97
CA LEU A 57 7.97 -2.53 -7.31
C LEU A 57 8.96 -2.85 -8.44
N LYS A 58 10.27 -2.90 -8.18
CA LYS A 58 11.27 -3.32 -9.18
C LYS A 58 11.36 -4.84 -9.31
N THR A 59 11.20 -5.57 -8.20
CA THR A 59 11.36 -7.02 -8.16
C THR A 59 10.04 -7.79 -8.00
N GLY A 60 8.93 -7.09 -7.72
CA GLY A 60 7.62 -7.69 -7.48
C GLY A 60 7.54 -8.47 -6.17
N ARG A 61 8.40 -8.17 -5.18
CA ARG A 61 8.44 -8.89 -3.89
C ARG A 61 7.68 -8.16 -2.80
N MET A 62 6.91 -8.91 -2.01
CA MET A 62 6.32 -8.45 -0.76
C MET A 62 7.20 -8.88 0.41
N MET A 63 7.49 -7.98 1.33
CA MET A 63 8.32 -8.24 2.50
C MET A 63 7.58 -7.79 3.76
N PRO A 64 7.11 -8.73 4.60
CA PRO A 64 6.47 -8.39 5.87
C PRO A 64 7.52 -7.98 6.91
N VAL A 65 7.15 -7.04 7.78
CA VAL A 65 7.96 -6.67 8.97
C VAL A 65 7.22 -7.09 10.23
N ALA A 66 7.79 -8.06 10.92
CA ALA A 66 7.25 -8.62 12.15
C ALA A 66 7.06 -7.53 13.20
N ILE A 67 5.96 -7.64 13.96
CA ILE A 67 5.72 -6.77 15.11
C ILE A 67 6.77 -7.15 16.15
N THR A 68 7.76 -6.28 16.36
CA THR A 68 8.68 -6.45 17.48
C THR A 68 7.94 -6.01 18.74
N ASP A 69 7.62 -6.96 19.60
CA ASP A 69 7.14 -6.67 20.93
C ASP A 69 8.31 -6.11 21.75
N THR A 70 8.46 -4.79 21.79
CA THR A 70 9.39 -4.13 22.73
C THR A 70 8.77 -4.17 24.13
N ALA A 71 8.68 -5.35 24.71
CA ALA A 71 8.51 -5.56 26.14
C ALA A 71 9.83 -6.05 26.73
N ASN A 72 10.82 -5.16 26.80
CA ASN A 72 11.97 -5.26 27.70
C ASN A 72 12.52 -3.88 28.01
#